data_AF-A0A2G9T9B5-F1
#
_entry.id   AF-A0A2G9T9B5-F1
#
_cell.length_a   1.000
_cell.length_b   1.000
_cell.length_c   1.000
_cell.angle_alpha   90.00
_cell.angle_beta   90.00
_cell.angle_gamma   90.00
#
_symmetry.space_group_name_H-M   'P 1'
#
loop_
_entity.id
_entity.type
_entity.pdbx_description
1 polymer ?
#
loop_
_entity_poly.entity_id
_entity_poly.type
_entity_poly.pdbx_seq_one_letter_code
_entity_poly.pdbx_strand_id
1 'polypeptide(L)' 'ETVGCHLVSVHNIRHQLRLMEDVRDAIDTGKVQEFLDKFLKESFLTEPIPQWVRDAVEFMGYKLAC' A
#
# COMPACT_ATOMS: atom_id res chain seq x y z
N GLU A 1 6.37 22.81 -20.00
CA GLU A 1 6.50 21.37 -20.33
C GLU A 1 7.53 20.57 -19.50
N THR A 2 8.80 20.97 -19.28
CA THR A 2 9.79 20.12 -18.57
C THR A 2 9.64 20.06 -17.04
N VAL A 3 9.31 21.18 -16.38
CA VAL A 3 9.20 21.25 -14.91
C VAL A 3 8.12 20.31 -14.37
N GLY A 4 6.99 20.18 -15.08
CA GLY A 4 5.90 19.29 -14.67
C GLY A 4 6.33 17.83 -14.61
N CYS A 5 7.05 17.35 -15.64
CA CYS A 5 7.57 15.98 -15.67
C CYS A 5 8.51 15.72 -14.49
N HIS A 6 9.45 16.64 -14.21
CA HIS A 6 10.37 16.49 -13.08
C HIS A 6 9.65 16.48 -11.72
N LEU A 7 8.65 17.34 -11.53
CA LEU A 7 7.87 17.38 -10.28
C LEU A 7 7.08 16.08 -10.06
N VAL A 8 6.45 15.54 -11.11
CA VAL A 8 5.74 14.26 -11.03
C VAL A 8 6.70 13.12 -10.71
N SER A 9 7.88 13.08 -11.34
CA SER A 9 8.90 12.07 -11.04
C SER A 9 9.35 12.13 -9.57
N VAL A 10 9.66 13.32 -9.05
CA VAL A 10 10.06 13.48 -7.64
C VAL A 10 8.93 13.09 -6.70
N HIS A 11 7.69 13.49 -7.00
CA HIS A 11 6.51 13.09 -6.22
C HIS A 11 6.34 11.57 -6.17
N ASN A 12 6.42 10.89 -7.32
CA ASN A 12 6.24 9.46 -7.41
C ASN A 12 7.33 8.69 -6.64
N ILE A 13 8.60 9.08 -6.80
CA ILE A 13 9.71 8.46 -6.07
C ILE A 13 9.51 8.65 -4.56
N ARG A 14 9.17 9.87 -4.12
CA ARG A 14 8.91 10.14 -2.70
C ARG A 14 7.74 9.34 -2.15
N HIS A 15 6.67 9.17 -2.93
CA HIS A 15 5.52 8.36 -2.53
C HIS A 15 5.92 6.89 -2.35
N GLN A 16 6.64 6.32 -3.32
CA GLN A 16 7.10 4.93 -3.26
C GLN A 16 8.08 4.70 -2.10
N LEU A 17 9.02 5.62 -1.85
CA LEU A 17 9.94 5.50 -0.72
C LEU A 17 9.19 5.49 0.62
N ARG A 18 8.20 6.37 0.80
CA ARG A 18 7.38 6.38 2.02
C ARG A 18 6.54 5.13 2.18
N LEU A 19 5.93 4.63 1.11
CA LEU A 19 5.19 3.37 1.14
C LEU A 19 6.10 2.21 1.62
N MET A 20 7.32 2.14 1.10
CA MET A 20 8.26 1.09 1.50
C MET A 20 8.83 1.26 2.91
N GLU A 21 8.89 2.49 3.43
CA GLU A 21 9.22 2.80 4.82
C GLU A 21 8.10 2.30 5.75
N ASP A 22 6.84 2.64 5.45
CA ASP A 22 5.68 2.20 6.22
C ASP A 22 5.55 0.66 6.27
N VAL A 23 5.83 -0.02 5.15
CA VAL A 23 5.86 -1.49 5.09
C VAL A 23 6.93 -2.05 6.02
N ARG A 24 8.14 -1.48 6.00
CA ARG A 24 9.27 -1.94 6.82
C ARG A 24 8.95 -1.77 8.31
N ASP A 25 8.44 -0.61 8.69
CA ASP A 25 8.05 -0.32 10.07
C ASP A 25 6.94 -1.27 10.54
N ALA A 26 5.97 -1.58 9.68
CA ALA A 26 4.90 -2.53 10.00
C ALA A 26 5.44 -3.95 10.21
N ILE A 27 6.45 -4.37 9.45
CA ILE A 27 7.12 -5.66 9.64
C ILE A 27 7.88 -5.66 10.97
N ASP A 28 8.72 -4.65 11.20
CA ASP A 28 9.59 -4.57 12.39
C ASP A 28 8.79 -4.46 13.69
N THR A 29 7.62 -3.82 13.65
CA THR A 29 6.73 -3.67 14.81
C THR A 29 5.65 -4.76 14.92
N GLY A 30 5.58 -5.70 13.98
CA GLY A 30 4.57 -6.77 13.97
C GLY A 30 3.15 -6.30 13.64
N LYS A 31 3.00 -5.16 12.96
CA LYS A 31 1.73 -4.49 12.63
C LYS A 31 1.33 -4.57 11.15
N VAL A 32 1.81 -5.59 10.43
CA VAL A 32 1.52 -5.77 8.99
C VAL A 32 0.02 -5.82 8.69
N GLN A 33 -0.78 -6.43 9.57
CA GLN A 33 -2.24 -6.48 9.43
C GLN A 33 -2.87 -5.07 9.44
N GLU A 34 -2.48 -4.22 10.39
CA GLU A 34 -2.96 -2.83 10.48
C GLU A 34 -2.55 -2.01 9.24
N PHE A 35 -1.32 -2.23 8.74
CA PHE A 35 -0.85 -1.62 7.51
C PHE A 35 -1.70 -2.02 6.31
N LEU A 36 -1.96 -3.32 6.13
CA LEU A 36 -2.77 -3.84 5.01
C LEU A 36 -4.20 -3.28 5.04
N ASP A 37 -4.85 -3.30 6.20
CA ASP A 37 -6.22 -2.81 6.36
C ASP A 37 -6.31 -1.31 6.02
N LYS A 38 -5.35 -0.52 6.50
CA LYS A 38 -5.28 0.91 6.19
C LYS A 38 -5.01 1.14 4.70
N PHE A 39 -3.95 0.54 4.17
CA PHE A 39 -3.48 0.78 2.80
C PHE A 39 -4.52 0.36 1.76
N LEU A 40 -5.14 -0.81 1.92
CA LEU A 40 -6.13 -1.29 0.98
C LEU A 40 -7.44 -0.50 1.06
N LYS A 41 -7.86 -0.06 2.25
CA LYS A 41 -9.02 0.82 2.42
C LYS A 41 -8.81 2.19 1.76
N GLU A 42 -7.61 2.75 1.87
CA GLU A 42 -7.25 4.03 1.23
C GLU A 42 -7.07 3.89 -0.30
N SER A 43 -6.59 2.75 -0.77
CA SER A 43 -6.36 2.48 -2.21
C SER A 43 -7.64 2.13 -2.97
N PHE A 44 -8.59 1.45 -2.30
CA PHE A 44 -9.84 0.94 -2.88
C PHE A 44 -11.05 1.54 -2.16
N LEU A 45 -11.25 2.85 -2.29
CA LEU A 45 -12.34 3.59 -1.60
C LEU A 45 -13.74 3.25 -2.14
N THR A 46 -13.85 3.10 -3.45
CA THR A 46 -15.14 2.95 -4.15
C THR A 46 -15.31 1.58 -4.80
N GLU A 47 -14.20 0.90 -5.06
CA GLU A 47 -14.17 -0.37 -5.76
C GLU A 47 -13.82 -1.50 -4.78
N PRO A 48 -14.35 -2.71 -4.98
CA PRO A 48 -13.94 -3.84 -4.17
C PRO A 48 -12.47 -4.17 -4.42
N ILE A 49 -11.76 -4.55 -3.35
CA ILE A 49 -10.38 -5.07 -3.46
C ILE A 49 -10.38 -6.26 -4.44
N PRO A 50 -9.53 -6.25 -5.48
CA PRO A 50 -9.47 -7.31 -6.49
C PRO A 50 -9.18 -8.68 -5.89
N GLN A 51 -9.77 -9.74 -6.46
CA GLN A 51 -9.65 -11.10 -5.90
C GLN A 51 -8.20 -11.56 -5.74
N TRP A 52 -7.34 -11.30 -6.74
CA TRP A 52 -5.92 -11.70 -6.67
C TRP A 52 -5.17 -11.06 -5.48
N VAL A 53 -5.58 -9.88 -5.03
CA VAL A 53 -5.01 -9.23 -3.83
C VAL A 53 -5.48 -9.97 -2.58
N ARG A 54 -6.77 -10.31 -2.52
CA ARG A 54 -7.35 -11.07 -1.38
C ARG A 54 -6.67 -12.41 -1.23
N ASP A 55 -6.49 -13.13 -2.34
CA ASP A 55 -5.83 -14.43 -2.39
C ASP A 55 -4.38 -14.35 -1.90
N ALA A 56 -3.64 -13.31 -2.32
CA ALA A 56 -2.26 -13.09 -1.90
C ALA A 56 -2.15 -12.79 -0.39
N VAL A 57 -3.04 -11.93 0.13
CA VAL A 57 -3.08 -11.58 1.55
C VAL A 57 -3.42 -12.80 2.41
N GLU A 58 -4.38 -13.61 1.98
CA GLU A 58 -4.75 -14.86 2.66
C GLU A 58 -3.60 -15.88 2.62
N PHE A 59 -2.93 -16.04 1.49
CA PHE A 59 -1.75 -16.92 1.37
C PHE A 59 -0.61 -16.52 2.32
N MET A 60 -0.45 -15.22 2.58
CA MET A 60 0.52 -14.71 3.56
C MET A 60 0.08 -14.89 5.03
N GLY A 61 -1.13 -15.39 5.28
CA GLY A 61 -1.67 -15.63 6.61
C GLY A 61 -2.38 -14.43 7.25
N TYR A 62 -2.67 -13.39 6.48
CA TYR A 62 -3.42 -12.20 6.93
C TYR A 62 -4.89 -12.28 6.49
N LYS A 63 -5.76 -11.51 7.15
CA LYS A 63 -7.20 -11.50 6.85
C LYS A 63 -7.65 -10.10 6.54
N LEU A 64 -8.30 -9.90 5.40
CA LEU A 64 -8.91 -8.61 5.08
C LEU A 64 -10.25 -8.51 5.81
N ALA A 65 -10.49 -7.38 6.48
CA ALA A 65 -11.83 -7.08 6.98
C ALA A 65 -12.78 -6.94 5.79
N CYS A 66 -13.86 -7.74 5.77
CA CYS A 66 -14.95 -7.61 4.82
C CYS A 66 -15.74 -6.32 5.02
#